data_AF-A0A2G8SU65-F1
#
_entry.id   AF-A0A2G8SU65-F1
#
_cell.length_a   1.000
_cell.length_b   1.000
_cell.length_c   1.000
_cell.angle_alpha   90.00
_cell.angle_beta   90.00
_cell.angle_gamma   90.00
#
_symmetry.space_group_name_H-M   'P 1'
#
loop_
_entity.id
_entity.type
_entity.pdbx_description
1 polymer ?
#
loop_
_entity_poly.entity_id
_entity_poly.type
_entity_poly.pdbx_seq_one_letter_code
_entity_poly.pdbx_strand_id
1 'polypeptide(L)'
;MASDDSTPDPQPQPVAPPSPVDISADSPSDVPSVHPQTLSPTPVDRTELLQRARVFLTSPQVRHEDIAAKRRFLADKCLSDVEVDGLLRELPPPAPPLPPRTYPKPPPSRVPQLLLNALRIFSWITGGSALLLFAYFRFLYPKIAQTFHARISLRSHRSALLDRMTRSLEELRETQSATFAILPQPEPFREPAKYAGCHGLDQLVIAAGDMQDVPPITMLRCAVEDCSKVELKATSAELFRALEAKFPWVAEEGSQHEDILWRTLTTTSIFQPAEPTPPSSTTSPSSSSTAPSSSPSPDTIWTYVPPTPPPEPPLLTSLTSLKTALPPPPSTQPKYQHTFQALSDLTGYITTQTYALPTGFRAPGLGLGAPLMPEEEEVRRDIRALKGLVLNRRSFMPRVPRPGSAGLPDANGSAVA
;
A
#
# COMPACT_ATOMS: atom_id res chain seq x y z
N MET A 1 4.29 -0.77 -15.29
CA MET A 1 4.93 0.51 -15.69
C MET A 1 4.12 1.64 -15.11
N ALA A 2 4.63 2.28 -14.06
CA ALA A 2 4.36 3.65 -13.61
C ALA A 2 5.02 3.76 -12.24
N SER A 3 6.14 4.47 -12.23
CA SER A 3 7.04 4.67 -11.10
C SER A 3 6.68 6.01 -10.48
N ASP A 4 6.47 6.08 -9.17
CA ASP A 4 6.57 7.32 -8.41
C ASP A 4 7.18 7.01 -7.05
N ASP A 5 8.52 6.98 -7.07
CA ASP A 5 9.40 7.06 -5.92
C ASP A 5 9.91 8.52 -5.89
N SER A 6 9.52 9.26 -4.87
CA SER A 6 10.01 10.62 -4.63
C SER A 6 10.17 10.84 -3.14
N THR A 7 11.36 10.45 -2.69
CA THR A 7 11.95 10.85 -1.42
C THR A 7 12.85 12.06 -1.68
N PRO A 8 12.74 13.14 -0.91
CA PRO A 8 13.91 13.94 -0.64
C PRO A 8 14.04 14.24 0.87
N ASP A 9 15.18 13.85 1.43
CA ASP A 9 15.70 14.48 2.64
C ASP A 9 17.23 14.45 2.59
N PRO A 10 17.88 15.61 2.74
CA PRO A 10 19.11 15.64 3.50
C PRO A 10 19.08 16.75 4.57
N GLN A 11 18.87 16.31 5.81
CA GLN A 11 19.75 16.52 6.98
C GLN A 11 20.38 17.92 7.19
N PRO A 12 19.96 18.66 8.23
CA PRO A 12 20.71 19.80 8.76
C PRO A 12 21.91 19.35 9.62
N GLN A 13 23.05 20.00 9.40
CA GLN A 13 24.32 19.81 10.10
C GLN A 13 24.24 20.20 11.59
N PRO A 14 25.02 19.53 12.48
CA PRO A 14 25.18 19.91 13.87
C PRO A 14 26.21 21.04 14.05
N VAL A 15 25.80 22.10 14.73
CA VAL A 15 26.63 23.24 15.15
C VAL A 15 27.55 22.81 16.29
N ALA A 16 28.86 23.04 16.13
CA ALA A 16 29.90 22.80 17.13
C ALA A 16 29.94 23.91 18.21
N PRO A 17 30.34 23.60 19.45
CA PRO A 17 30.54 24.59 20.51
C PRO A 17 31.94 25.25 20.45
N PRO A 18 32.09 26.52 20.89
CA PRO A 18 33.40 27.17 20.98
C PRO A 18 34.19 26.74 22.23
N SER A 19 35.47 26.47 22.04
CA SER A 19 36.46 26.22 23.10
C SER A 19 36.89 27.50 23.85
N PRO A 20 37.34 27.39 25.11
CA PRO A 20 37.73 28.50 25.97
C PRO A 20 39.16 29.01 25.68
N VAL A 21 39.35 30.30 25.93
CA VAL A 21 40.62 31.02 25.85
C VAL A 21 41.48 30.69 27.07
N ASP A 22 42.64 30.11 26.84
CA ASP A 22 43.74 29.97 27.79
C ASP A 22 44.42 31.33 28.03
N ILE A 23 44.52 31.74 29.29
CA ILE A 23 45.38 32.84 29.74
C ILE A 23 46.42 32.22 30.67
N SER A 24 47.59 31.90 30.11
CA SER A 24 48.85 31.71 30.84
C SER A 24 49.66 33.00 30.67
N ALA A 25 49.87 33.76 31.75
CA ALA A 25 51.02 33.64 32.65
C ALA A 25 52.34 33.95 31.93
N ASP A 26 52.75 35.21 32.02
CA ASP A 26 54.15 35.58 31.84
C ASP A 26 54.57 36.62 32.90
N SER A 27 55.76 36.41 33.42
CA SER A 27 56.49 37.15 34.46
C SER A 27 57.97 36.92 34.14
N PRO A 28 58.92 37.68 34.71
CA PRO A 28 58.93 39.09 35.09
C PRO A 28 60.26 39.75 34.63
N SER A 29 60.53 40.94 35.18
CA SER A 29 61.84 41.62 35.31
C SER A 29 62.10 42.73 34.31
N ASP A 30 62.14 43.96 34.81
CA ASP A 30 63.33 44.77 34.55
C ASP A 30 63.60 45.73 35.72
N VAL A 31 64.87 45.75 36.13
CA VAL A 31 65.45 46.60 37.16
C VAL A 31 66.16 47.74 36.42
N PRO A 32 66.26 48.95 36.99
CA PRO A 32 67.54 49.63 36.80
C PRO A 32 68.15 50.19 38.08
N SER A 33 69.44 49.88 38.16
CA SER A 33 70.46 50.35 39.08
C SER A 33 70.85 51.82 38.88
N VAL A 34 71.11 52.47 40.02
CA VAL A 34 72.31 53.28 40.35
C VAL A 34 72.57 54.58 39.56
N HIS A 35 72.62 55.69 40.30
CA HIS A 35 73.64 56.74 40.13
C HIS A 35 74.03 57.37 41.48
N PRO A 36 75.31 57.37 41.88
CA PRO A 36 75.82 58.14 43.00
C PRO A 36 76.41 59.46 42.49
N GLN A 37 75.93 60.61 42.98
CA GLN A 37 76.60 61.89 42.76
C GLN A 37 77.09 62.47 44.09
N THR A 38 78.42 62.49 44.18
CA THR A 38 79.24 63.14 45.19
C THR A 38 79.55 64.55 44.69
N LEU A 39 79.06 65.59 45.37
CA LEU A 39 79.52 66.98 45.19
C LEU A 39 79.52 67.71 46.54
N SER A 40 80.68 68.24 46.88
CA SER A 40 81.05 69.02 48.08
C SER A 40 80.60 70.49 47.98
N PRO A 41 80.64 71.27 49.08
CA PRO A 41 79.57 72.17 49.48
C PRO A 41 79.76 73.63 49.03
N THR A 42 78.69 74.23 48.51
CA THR A 42 78.49 75.69 48.47
C THR A 42 77.67 76.13 49.69
N PRO A 43 78.02 77.23 50.39
CA PRO A 43 77.45 77.62 51.69
C PRO A 43 76.05 78.29 51.61
N VAL A 44 75.23 77.84 50.67
CA VAL A 44 73.87 78.34 50.36
C VAL A 44 73.10 77.06 50.07
N ASP A 45 72.33 76.46 50.98
CA ASP A 45 71.26 77.05 51.76
C ASP A 45 71.10 76.33 53.10
N ARG A 46 71.42 77.00 54.21
CA ARG A 46 71.17 76.48 55.58
C ARG A 46 69.68 76.17 55.79
N THR A 47 68.81 76.92 55.14
CA THR A 47 67.36 76.71 55.08
C THR A 47 66.98 75.42 54.36
N GLU A 48 67.66 75.05 53.27
CA GLU A 48 67.44 73.77 52.58
C GLU A 48 67.86 72.58 53.45
N LEU A 49 68.96 72.70 54.22
CA LEU A 49 69.38 71.66 55.16
C LEU A 49 68.33 71.47 56.27
N LEU A 50 67.78 72.55 56.83
CA LEU A 50 66.68 72.47 57.79
C LEU A 50 65.42 71.85 57.17
N GLN A 51 65.12 72.17 55.91
CA GLN A 51 64.00 71.57 55.19
C GLN A 51 64.20 70.08 54.94
N ARG A 52 65.40 69.64 54.52
CA ARG A 52 65.73 68.22 54.38
C ARG A 52 65.70 67.50 55.73
N ALA A 53 66.13 68.15 56.80
CA ALA A 53 66.02 67.60 58.15
C ALA A 53 64.55 67.42 58.58
N ARG A 54 63.65 68.37 58.26
CA ARG A 54 62.20 68.22 58.49
C ARG A 54 61.61 67.06 57.69
N VAL A 55 62.00 66.91 56.43
CA VAL A 55 61.56 65.78 55.57
C VAL A 55 62.09 64.46 56.13
N PHE A 56 63.36 64.43 56.57
CA PHE A 56 63.97 63.24 57.17
C PHE A 56 63.26 62.84 58.46
N LEU A 57 62.99 63.79 59.36
CA LEU A 57 62.31 63.54 60.63
C LEU A 57 60.83 63.13 60.46
N THR A 58 60.18 63.51 59.36
CA THR A 58 58.81 63.07 59.02
C THR A 58 58.76 61.72 58.29
N SER A 59 59.90 61.18 57.84
CA SER A 59 59.98 59.86 57.21
C SER A 59 59.54 58.73 58.15
N PRO A 60 58.66 57.80 57.71
CA PRO A 60 58.10 56.76 58.58
C PRO A 60 59.17 55.85 59.21
N GLN A 61 60.30 55.63 58.53
CA GLN A 61 61.40 54.81 59.05
C GLN A 61 62.09 55.50 60.23
N VAL A 62 62.36 56.79 60.10
CA VAL A 62 63.05 57.60 61.11
C VAL A 62 62.13 57.92 62.28
N ARG A 63 60.81 58.08 62.05
CA ARG A 63 59.85 58.42 63.11
C ARG A 63 59.95 57.48 64.32
N HIS A 64 60.19 56.19 64.09
CA HIS A 64 60.30 55.16 65.13
C HIS A 64 61.70 55.03 65.76
N GLU A 65 62.72 55.72 65.24
CA GLU A 65 64.08 55.68 65.81
C GLU A 65 64.20 56.54 67.07
N ASP A 66 65.14 56.16 67.95
CA ASP A 66 65.44 56.85 69.19
C ASP A 66 65.84 58.31 68.97
N ILE A 67 65.40 59.19 69.88
CA ILE A 67 65.70 60.64 69.84
C ILE A 67 67.21 60.88 69.85
N ALA A 68 67.98 60.05 70.56
CA ALA A 68 69.44 60.14 70.60
C ALA A 68 70.09 59.81 69.24
N ALA A 69 69.55 58.85 68.49
CA ALA A 69 70.03 58.50 67.15
C ALA A 69 69.73 59.63 66.15
N LYS A 70 68.52 60.21 66.19
CA LYS A 70 68.14 61.39 65.41
C LYS A 70 69.07 62.57 65.67
N ARG A 71 69.37 62.85 66.94
CA ARG A 71 70.31 63.92 67.33
C ARG A 71 71.70 63.70 66.75
N ARG A 72 72.25 62.48 66.89
CA ARG A 72 73.56 62.12 66.32
C ARG A 72 73.57 62.27 64.80
N PHE A 73 72.55 61.78 64.12
CA PHE A 73 72.48 61.88 62.66
C PHE A 73 72.38 63.33 62.18
N LEU A 74 71.59 64.19 62.85
CA LEU A 74 71.49 65.59 62.48
C LEU A 74 72.76 66.38 62.81
N ALA A 75 73.44 66.04 63.92
CA ALA A 75 74.75 66.59 64.26
C ALA A 75 75.82 66.19 63.23
N ASP A 76 75.81 64.94 62.75
CA ASP A 76 76.69 64.46 61.67
C ASP A 76 76.42 65.18 60.34
N LYS A 77 75.21 65.74 60.14
CA LYS A 77 74.87 66.60 59.01
C LYS A 77 75.19 68.09 59.24
N CYS A 78 75.98 68.39 60.27
CA CYS A 78 76.47 69.71 60.64
C CYS A 78 75.36 70.72 61.00
N LEU A 79 74.21 70.26 61.49
CA LEU A 79 73.22 71.16 62.12
C LEU A 79 73.68 71.47 63.55
N SER A 80 73.53 72.72 63.99
CA SER A 80 73.90 73.10 65.36
C SER A 80 72.93 72.49 66.36
N ASP A 81 73.39 72.19 67.58
CA ASP A 81 72.55 71.57 68.62
C ASP A 81 71.28 72.38 68.92
N VAL A 82 71.34 73.72 68.82
CA VAL A 82 70.21 74.63 69.04
C VAL A 82 69.14 74.47 67.94
N GLU A 83 69.56 74.26 66.70
CA GLU A 83 68.65 74.02 65.57
C GLU A 83 68.04 72.62 65.64
N VAL A 84 68.83 71.62 66.04
CA VAL A 84 68.37 70.25 66.25
C VAL A 84 67.30 70.21 67.33
N ASP A 85 67.52 70.88 68.47
CA ASP A 85 66.52 70.97 69.54
C ASP A 85 65.28 71.76 69.11
N GLY A 86 65.44 72.78 68.25
CA GLY A 86 64.32 73.48 67.62
C GLY A 86 63.48 72.55 66.75
N LEU A 87 64.10 71.79 65.85
CA LEU A 87 63.44 70.83 64.96
C LEU A 87 62.75 69.70 65.72
N LEU A 88 63.36 69.23 66.81
CA LEU A 88 62.78 68.18 67.64
C LEU A 88 61.56 68.66 68.44
N ARG A 89 61.49 69.95 68.80
CA ARG A 89 60.31 70.56 69.42
C ARG A 89 59.20 70.87 68.41
N GLU A 90 59.56 71.17 67.16
CA GLU A 90 58.58 71.40 66.07
C GLU A 90 57.86 70.11 65.64
N LEU A 91 58.41 68.92 65.93
CA LEU A 91 57.77 67.66 65.61
C LEU A 91 56.49 67.47 66.45
N PRO A 92 55.32 67.28 65.83
CA PRO A 92 54.11 66.97 66.56
C PRO A 92 54.32 65.72 67.44
N PRO A 93 53.88 65.74 68.71
CA PRO A 93 54.08 64.63 69.63
C PRO A 93 53.57 63.33 69.02
N PRO A 94 54.28 62.20 69.20
CA PRO A 94 53.90 60.92 68.61
C PRO A 94 52.49 60.57 69.06
N ALA A 95 51.62 60.26 68.10
CA ALA A 95 50.26 59.83 68.40
C ALA A 95 50.30 58.62 69.34
N PRO A 96 49.41 58.55 70.36
CA PRO A 96 49.40 57.44 71.30
C PRO A 96 49.28 56.11 70.54
N PRO A 97 50.00 55.06 70.97
CA PRO A 97 49.97 53.77 70.28
C PRO A 97 48.53 53.25 70.25
N LEU A 98 47.93 53.25 69.05
CA LEU A 98 46.62 52.63 68.83
C LEU A 98 46.78 51.14 69.11
N PRO A 99 45.91 50.54 69.95
CA PRO A 99 45.98 49.10 70.23
C PRO A 99 45.88 48.32 68.91
N PRO A 100 46.59 47.20 68.77
CA PRO A 100 46.53 46.38 67.56
C PRO A 100 45.06 46.07 67.25
N ARG A 101 44.60 46.50 66.07
CA ARG A 101 43.27 46.20 65.55
C ARG A 101 43.09 44.68 65.49
N THR A 102 42.58 44.09 66.56
CA THR A 102 42.15 42.70 66.61
C THR A 102 40.82 42.60 65.88
N TYR A 103 40.87 42.62 64.55
CA TYR A 103 39.74 42.11 63.78
C TYR A 103 39.61 40.62 64.12
N PRO A 104 38.40 40.13 64.46
CA PRO A 104 38.19 38.70 64.57
C PRO A 104 38.56 38.05 63.23
N LYS A 105 39.29 36.94 63.28
CA LYS A 105 39.60 36.16 62.06
C LYS A 105 38.29 35.87 61.33
N PRO A 106 38.17 36.16 60.03
CA PRO A 106 36.94 35.88 59.30
C PRO A 106 36.63 34.38 59.38
N PRO A 107 35.35 34.01 59.53
CA PRO A 107 34.96 32.60 59.58
C PRO A 107 35.37 31.89 58.28
N PRO A 108 35.75 30.60 58.33
CA PRO A 108 36.15 29.85 57.13
C PRO A 108 35.00 29.80 56.11
N SER A 109 35.34 29.95 54.83
CA SER A 109 34.35 29.98 53.73
C SER A 109 33.59 28.65 53.63
N ARG A 110 32.26 28.70 53.49
CA ARG A 110 31.40 27.52 53.26
C ARG A 110 31.33 27.05 51.80
N VAL A 111 32.02 27.73 50.89
CA VAL A 111 32.07 27.42 49.44
C VAL A 111 32.43 25.96 49.13
N PRO A 112 33.48 25.33 49.73
CA PRO A 112 33.80 23.94 49.42
C PRO A 112 32.68 22.97 49.81
N GLN A 113 31.95 23.25 50.89
CA GLN A 113 30.81 22.43 51.30
C GLN A 113 29.64 22.55 50.31
N LEU A 114 29.37 23.75 49.79
CA LEU A 114 28.35 23.96 48.77
C LEU A 114 28.69 23.23 47.46
N LEU A 115 29.95 23.29 47.02
CA LEU A 115 30.41 22.57 45.82
C LEU A 115 30.28 21.06 45.97
N LEU A 116 30.66 20.52 47.13
CA LEU A 116 30.57 19.09 47.39
C LEU A 116 29.11 18.60 47.42
N ASN A 117 28.21 19.42 47.99
CA ASN A 117 26.77 19.15 47.94
C ASN A 117 26.21 19.23 46.52
N ALA A 118 26.62 20.23 45.72
CA ALA A 118 26.20 20.35 44.33
C ALA A 118 26.66 19.15 43.49
N LEU A 119 27.93 18.75 43.62
CA LEU A 119 28.48 17.57 42.95
C LEU A 119 27.73 16.29 43.33
N ARG A 120 27.34 16.16 44.61
CA ARG A 120 26.51 15.03 45.05
C ARG A 120 25.15 15.03 44.35
N ILE A 121 24.47 16.16 44.24
CA ILE A 121 23.19 16.27 43.54
C ILE A 121 23.37 15.91 42.05
N PHE A 122 24.39 16.43 41.40
CA PHE A 122 24.69 16.08 40.01
C PHE A 122 24.96 14.59 39.84
N SER A 123 25.70 13.95 40.76
CA SER A 123 25.93 12.51 40.70
C SER A 123 24.65 11.68 40.79
N TRP A 124 23.67 12.11 41.60
CA TRP A 124 22.35 11.48 41.68
C TRP A 124 21.54 11.66 40.40
N ILE A 125 21.57 12.86 39.80
CA ILE A 125 20.86 13.14 38.54
C ILE A 125 21.49 12.33 37.40
N THR A 126 22.81 12.39 37.26
CA THR A 126 23.54 11.65 36.22
C THR A 126 23.35 10.14 36.41
N GLY A 127 23.50 9.62 37.63
CA GLY A 127 23.25 8.20 37.92
C GLY A 127 21.81 7.76 37.65
N GLY A 128 20.83 8.58 38.05
CA GLY A 128 19.40 8.31 37.79
C GLY A 128 19.07 8.30 36.30
N SER A 129 19.61 9.26 35.54
CA SER A 129 19.43 9.33 34.08
C SER A 129 20.06 8.12 33.37
N ALA A 130 21.27 7.69 33.80
CA ALA A 130 21.95 6.54 33.24
C ALA A 130 21.18 5.23 33.51
N LEU A 131 20.63 5.06 34.73
CA LEU A 131 19.79 3.92 35.07
C LEU A 131 18.50 3.88 34.23
N LEU A 132 17.86 5.04 34.03
CA LEU A 132 16.65 5.16 33.21
C LEU A 132 16.93 4.83 31.74
N LEU A 133 18.05 5.33 31.20
CA LEU A 133 18.50 5.02 29.85
C LEU A 133 18.80 3.51 29.69
N PHE A 134 19.47 2.92 30.68
CA PHE A 134 19.74 1.48 30.71
C PHE A 134 18.43 0.68 30.73
N ALA A 135 17.46 1.06 31.56
CA ALA A 135 16.15 0.42 31.61
C ALA A 135 15.39 0.54 30.27
N TYR A 136 15.45 1.72 29.64
CA TYR A 136 14.87 1.96 28.32
C TYR A 136 15.44 1.02 27.26
N PHE A 137 16.77 0.96 27.12
CA PHE A 137 17.43 0.13 26.12
C PHE A 137 17.31 -1.37 26.42
N ARG A 138 17.35 -1.76 27.69
CA ARG A 138 17.31 -3.17 28.10
C ARG A 138 15.90 -3.77 28.00
N PHE A 139 14.86 -2.99 28.31
CA PHE A 139 13.49 -3.53 28.46
C PHE A 139 12.48 -2.95 27.48
N LEU A 140 12.46 -1.63 27.27
CA LEU A 140 11.46 -0.97 26.43
C LEU A 140 11.77 -1.14 24.95
N TYR A 141 13.00 -0.87 24.55
CA TYR A 141 13.44 -0.95 23.16
C TYR A 141 13.18 -2.32 22.50
N PRO A 142 13.56 -3.47 23.07
CA PRO A 142 13.32 -4.77 22.43
C PRO A 142 11.82 -5.08 22.26
N LYS A 143 10.97 -4.63 23.20
CA LYS A 143 9.51 -4.80 23.10
C LYS A 143 8.93 -3.98 21.96
N ILE A 144 9.35 -2.73 21.83
CA ILE A 144 8.90 -1.85 20.74
C ILE A 144 9.36 -2.44 19.39
N ALA A 145 10.63 -2.86 19.29
CA ALA A 145 11.16 -3.47 18.08
C ALA A 145 10.40 -4.76 17.67
N GLN A 146 10.09 -5.64 18.63
CA GLN A 146 9.29 -6.86 18.37
C GLN A 146 7.90 -6.52 17.81
N THR A 147 7.21 -5.54 18.40
CA THR A 147 5.89 -5.14 17.88
C THR A 147 5.97 -4.53 16.49
N PHE A 148 7.03 -3.80 16.19
CA PHE A 148 7.26 -3.20 14.88
C PHE A 148 7.51 -4.28 13.81
N HIS A 149 8.38 -5.25 14.10
CA HIS A 149 8.61 -6.39 13.20
C HIS A 149 7.35 -7.23 12.97
N ALA A 150 6.57 -7.49 14.03
CA ALA A 150 5.30 -8.20 13.90
C ALA A 150 4.32 -7.45 12.98
N ARG A 151 4.19 -6.12 13.14
CA ARG A 151 3.33 -5.30 12.28
C ARG A 151 3.79 -5.29 10.82
N ILE A 152 5.10 -5.22 10.57
CA ILE A 152 5.65 -5.29 9.22
C ILE A 152 5.35 -6.66 8.60
N SER A 153 5.57 -7.75 9.33
CA SER A 153 5.31 -9.11 8.82
C SER A 153 3.83 -9.34 8.48
N LEU A 154 2.92 -8.76 9.26
CA LEU A 154 1.48 -8.85 8.99
C LEU A 154 1.10 -8.05 7.73
N ARG A 155 1.69 -6.86 7.55
CA ARG A 155 1.48 -6.05 6.34
C ARG A 155 2.00 -6.77 5.09
N SER A 156 3.20 -7.33 5.14
CA SER A 156 3.77 -8.08 4.01
C SER A 156 2.98 -9.35 3.70
N HIS A 157 2.48 -10.05 4.74
CA HIS A 157 1.62 -11.22 4.53
C HIS A 157 0.29 -10.84 3.87
N ARG A 158 -0.32 -9.72 4.30
CA ARG A 158 -1.56 -9.21 3.69
C ARG A 158 -1.35 -8.84 2.22
N SER A 159 -0.28 -8.12 1.89
CA SER A 159 0.01 -7.76 0.51
C SER A 159 0.25 -8.99 -0.35
N ALA A 160 1.06 -9.95 0.14
CA ALA A 160 1.33 -11.20 -0.57
C ALA A 160 0.05 -12.03 -0.83
N LEU A 161 -0.90 -12.03 0.11
CA LEU A 161 -2.19 -12.71 -0.07
C LEU A 161 -3.04 -12.02 -1.14
N LEU A 162 -3.11 -10.68 -1.13
CA LEU A 162 -3.83 -9.92 -2.14
C LEU A 162 -3.22 -10.15 -3.53
N ASP A 163 -1.89 -10.12 -3.64
CA ASP A 163 -1.19 -10.40 -4.90
C ASP A 163 -1.51 -11.80 -5.43
N ARG A 164 -1.57 -12.80 -4.53
CA ARG A 164 -1.95 -14.17 -4.90
C ARG A 164 -3.40 -14.26 -5.38
N MET A 165 -4.33 -13.55 -4.73
CA MET A 165 -5.72 -13.49 -5.17
C MET A 165 -5.84 -12.84 -6.54
N THR A 166 -5.17 -11.71 -6.77
CA THR A 166 -5.17 -11.03 -8.07
C THR A 166 -4.63 -11.93 -9.17
N ARG A 167 -3.49 -12.61 -8.96
CA ARG A 167 -2.95 -13.58 -9.91
C ARG A 167 -3.91 -14.73 -10.20
N SER A 168 -4.59 -15.25 -9.17
CA SER A 168 -5.57 -16.32 -9.37
C SER A 168 -6.80 -15.86 -10.14
N LEU A 169 -7.21 -14.60 -10.01
CA LEU A 169 -8.30 -14.02 -10.79
C LEU A 169 -7.89 -13.78 -12.25
N GLU A 170 -6.65 -13.34 -12.47
CA GLU A 170 -6.09 -13.19 -13.82
C GLU A 170 -6.00 -14.55 -14.52
N GLU A 171 -5.45 -15.56 -13.85
CA GLU A 171 -5.38 -16.93 -14.35
C GLU A 171 -6.77 -17.52 -14.64
N LEU A 172 -7.75 -17.30 -13.74
CA LEU A 172 -9.13 -17.73 -13.95
C LEU A 172 -9.76 -17.00 -15.15
N ARG A 173 -9.49 -15.71 -15.31
CA ARG A 173 -9.98 -14.93 -16.45
C ARG A 173 -9.36 -15.41 -17.76
N GLU A 174 -8.06 -15.69 -17.77
CA GLU A 174 -7.36 -16.24 -18.94
C GLU A 174 -7.92 -17.61 -19.32
N THR A 175 -8.07 -18.52 -18.35
CA THR A 175 -8.67 -19.84 -18.59
C THR A 175 -10.13 -19.76 -19.03
N GLN A 176 -10.92 -18.85 -18.46
CA GLN A 176 -12.27 -18.56 -18.94
C GLN A 176 -12.23 -18.04 -20.37
N SER A 177 -11.39 -17.06 -20.69
CA SER A 177 -11.29 -16.52 -22.06
C SER A 177 -10.88 -17.58 -23.08
N ALA A 178 -9.94 -18.46 -22.72
CA ALA A 178 -9.52 -19.58 -23.55
C ALA A 178 -10.66 -20.60 -23.73
N THR A 179 -11.43 -20.87 -22.68
CA THR A 179 -12.59 -21.77 -22.74
C THR A 179 -13.75 -21.15 -23.55
N PHE A 180 -14.01 -19.85 -23.38
CA PHE A 180 -15.02 -19.11 -24.13
C PHE A 180 -14.65 -18.90 -25.60
N ALA A 181 -13.36 -18.92 -25.94
CA ALA A 181 -12.93 -18.92 -27.34
C ALA A 181 -13.32 -20.22 -28.07
N ILE A 182 -13.48 -21.33 -27.35
CA ILE A 182 -13.92 -22.63 -27.91
C ILE A 182 -15.45 -22.70 -27.98
N LEU A 183 -16.14 -22.07 -27.04
CA LEU A 183 -17.60 -22.04 -27.03
C LEU A 183 -18.11 -21.14 -28.17
N PRO A 184 -19.23 -21.51 -28.84
CA PRO A 184 -19.88 -20.60 -29.77
C PRO A 184 -20.22 -19.32 -29.01
N GLN A 185 -19.63 -18.20 -29.43
CA GLN A 185 -19.90 -16.92 -28.80
C GLN A 185 -21.42 -16.67 -28.90
N PRO A 186 -22.08 -16.29 -27.80
CA PRO A 186 -23.50 -15.94 -27.86
C PRO A 186 -23.63 -14.85 -28.91
N GLU A 187 -24.43 -15.09 -29.95
CA GLU A 187 -24.68 -14.10 -30.99
C GLU A 187 -25.14 -12.82 -30.29
N PRO A 188 -24.31 -11.74 -30.28
CA PRO A 188 -24.58 -10.55 -29.48
C PRO A 188 -25.89 -9.85 -29.88
N PHE A 189 -26.47 -10.31 -30.99
CA PHE A 189 -27.56 -9.73 -31.72
C PHE A 189 -28.65 -10.77 -32.03
N ARG A 190 -28.82 -11.79 -31.19
CA ARG A 190 -29.87 -12.78 -31.38
C ARG A 190 -31.25 -12.16 -31.14
N GLU A 191 -32.04 -12.05 -32.19
CA GLU A 191 -33.42 -11.57 -32.10
C GLU A 191 -34.27 -12.54 -31.25
N PRO A 192 -35.16 -12.03 -30.38
CA PRO A 192 -36.13 -12.86 -29.68
C PRO A 192 -37.00 -13.62 -30.69
N ALA A 193 -37.28 -14.90 -30.41
CA ALA A 193 -38.05 -15.77 -31.30
C ALA A 193 -39.45 -15.21 -31.66
N LYS A 194 -40.00 -14.31 -30.84
CA LYS A 194 -41.26 -13.62 -31.09
C LYS A 194 -41.20 -12.68 -32.31
N TYR A 195 -40.04 -12.07 -32.56
CA TYR A 195 -39.86 -11.05 -33.60
C TYR A 195 -39.10 -11.58 -34.82
N ALA A 196 -38.49 -12.76 -34.72
CA ALA A 196 -37.70 -13.37 -35.79
C ALA A 196 -38.49 -13.57 -37.10
N GLY A 197 -39.82 -13.71 -37.02
CA GLY A 197 -40.70 -13.86 -38.19
C GLY A 197 -41.33 -12.55 -38.70
N CYS A 198 -41.08 -11.43 -38.04
CA CYS A 198 -41.62 -10.13 -38.47
C CYS A 198 -40.77 -9.60 -39.62
N HIS A 199 -41.41 -9.27 -40.75
CA HIS A 199 -40.76 -8.72 -41.94
C HIS A 199 -41.26 -7.32 -42.26
N GLY A 200 -41.53 -6.50 -41.24
CA GLY A 200 -42.04 -5.14 -41.42
C GLY A 200 -42.52 -4.51 -40.12
N LEU A 201 -42.60 -3.18 -40.08
CA LEU A 201 -42.97 -2.38 -38.93
C LEU A 201 -44.42 -2.66 -38.49
N ASP A 202 -45.34 -2.86 -39.43
CA ASP A 202 -46.74 -3.17 -39.10
C ASP A 202 -46.86 -4.53 -38.39
N GLN A 203 -46.12 -5.54 -38.86
CA GLN A 203 -46.08 -6.86 -38.20
C GLN A 203 -45.40 -6.78 -36.83
N LEU A 204 -44.37 -5.93 -36.71
CA LEU A 204 -43.68 -5.68 -35.46
C LEU A 204 -44.59 -5.03 -34.43
N VAL A 205 -45.40 -4.03 -34.83
CA VAL A 205 -46.41 -3.39 -33.96
C VAL A 205 -47.44 -4.41 -33.48
N ILE A 206 -47.94 -5.28 -34.37
CA ILE A 206 -48.89 -6.34 -34.00
C ILE A 206 -48.25 -7.35 -33.02
N ALA A 207 -46.99 -7.72 -33.24
CA ALA A 207 -46.27 -8.68 -32.40
C ALA A 207 -45.84 -8.08 -31.05
N ALA A 208 -45.52 -6.78 -31.00
CA ALA A 208 -45.17 -6.07 -29.78
C ALA A 208 -46.38 -5.83 -28.87
N GLY A 209 -47.56 -5.59 -29.46
CA GLY A 209 -48.74 -5.19 -28.71
C GLY A 209 -48.47 -3.88 -27.96
N ASP A 210 -48.80 -3.84 -26.68
CA ASP A 210 -48.55 -2.67 -25.81
C ASP A 210 -47.16 -2.69 -25.13
N MET A 211 -46.29 -3.65 -25.46
CA MET A 211 -44.96 -3.76 -24.84
C MET A 211 -43.95 -2.82 -25.51
N GLN A 212 -43.28 -1.98 -24.72
CA GLN A 212 -42.19 -1.10 -25.17
C GLN A 212 -40.83 -1.82 -25.30
N ASP A 213 -40.74 -3.10 -24.92
CA ASP A 213 -39.49 -3.88 -24.93
C ASP A 213 -39.17 -4.49 -26.31
N VAL A 214 -39.19 -3.67 -27.37
CA VAL A 214 -38.79 -4.11 -28.71
C VAL A 214 -37.29 -3.87 -28.91
N PRO A 215 -36.48 -4.90 -29.21
CA PRO A 215 -35.05 -4.70 -29.43
C PRO A 215 -34.77 -3.73 -30.59
N PRO A 216 -33.78 -2.83 -30.45
CA PRO A 216 -33.46 -1.83 -31.48
C PRO A 216 -33.04 -2.48 -32.80
N ILE A 217 -32.39 -3.64 -32.73
CA ILE A 217 -32.00 -4.43 -33.91
C ILE A 217 -33.19 -4.87 -34.75
N THR A 218 -34.25 -5.39 -34.12
CA THR A 218 -35.47 -5.84 -34.80
C THR A 218 -36.22 -4.66 -35.41
N MET A 219 -36.24 -3.50 -34.72
CA MET A 219 -36.85 -2.28 -35.25
C MET A 219 -36.14 -1.81 -36.52
N LEU A 220 -34.80 -1.74 -36.48
CA LEU A 220 -33.99 -1.34 -37.63
C LEU A 220 -34.11 -2.32 -38.80
N ARG A 221 -34.11 -3.63 -38.55
CA ARG A 221 -34.32 -4.64 -39.59
C ARG A 221 -35.67 -4.45 -40.28
N CYS A 222 -36.75 -4.38 -39.51
CA CYS A 222 -38.10 -4.17 -40.05
C CYS A 222 -38.23 -2.84 -40.79
N ALA A 223 -37.60 -1.76 -40.29
CA ALA A 223 -37.61 -0.46 -40.95
C ALA A 223 -36.86 -0.49 -42.30
N VAL A 224 -35.68 -1.11 -42.37
CA VAL A 224 -34.91 -1.26 -43.62
C VAL A 224 -35.69 -2.11 -44.62
N GLU A 225 -36.31 -3.21 -44.18
CA GLU A 225 -37.16 -4.04 -45.02
C GLU A 225 -38.37 -3.26 -45.57
N ASP A 226 -39.04 -2.45 -44.75
CA ASP A 226 -40.17 -1.64 -45.21
C ASP A 226 -39.76 -0.49 -46.15
N CYS A 227 -38.66 0.21 -45.88
CA CYS A 227 -38.11 1.20 -46.81
C CYS A 227 -37.80 0.57 -48.19
N SER A 228 -37.26 -0.66 -48.19
CA SER A 228 -36.96 -1.38 -49.44
C SER A 228 -38.21 -1.72 -50.25
N LYS A 229 -39.35 -2.02 -49.60
CA LYS A 229 -40.63 -2.31 -50.28
C LYS A 229 -41.28 -1.06 -50.89
N VAL A 230 -41.06 0.09 -50.28
CA VAL A 230 -41.62 1.38 -50.73
C VAL A 230 -40.70 2.05 -51.77
N GLU A 231 -39.58 1.40 -52.13
CA GLU A 231 -38.54 1.95 -53.02
C GLU A 231 -37.92 3.27 -52.48
N LEU A 232 -37.99 3.49 -51.17
CA LEU A 232 -37.38 4.62 -50.49
C LEU A 232 -35.92 4.31 -50.15
N LYS A 233 -35.07 5.33 -50.18
CA LYS A 233 -33.67 5.18 -49.81
C LYS A 233 -33.60 5.03 -48.29
N ALA A 234 -33.15 3.87 -47.80
CA ALA A 234 -33.00 3.59 -46.37
C ALA A 234 -31.86 4.42 -45.72
N THR A 235 -31.97 5.75 -45.78
CA THR A 235 -31.10 6.70 -45.10
C THR A 235 -31.48 6.75 -43.62
N SER A 236 -30.54 7.12 -42.75
CA SER A 236 -30.80 7.15 -41.31
C SER A 236 -31.95 8.08 -40.94
N ALA A 237 -32.07 9.23 -41.60
CA ALA A 237 -33.17 10.17 -41.38
C ALA A 237 -34.54 9.60 -41.80
N GLU A 238 -34.60 8.87 -42.92
CA GLU A 238 -35.84 8.22 -43.37
C GLU A 238 -36.22 7.04 -42.47
N LEU A 239 -35.25 6.26 -42.01
CA LEU A 239 -35.46 5.16 -41.06
C LEU A 239 -36.03 5.66 -39.72
N PHE A 240 -35.44 6.72 -39.14
CA PHE A 240 -35.93 7.29 -37.88
C PHE A 240 -37.33 7.91 -38.04
N ARG A 241 -37.58 8.63 -39.13
CA ARG A 241 -38.92 9.15 -39.43
C ARG A 241 -39.96 8.03 -39.57
N ALA A 242 -39.61 6.92 -40.23
CA ALA A 242 -40.50 5.77 -40.38
C ALA A 242 -40.79 5.10 -39.01
N LEU A 243 -39.79 5.02 -38.14
CA LEU A 243 -39.93 4.48 -36.78
C LEU A 243 -40.79 5.38 -35.89
N GLU A 244 -40.55 6.69 -35.87
CA GLU A 244 -41.34 7.67 -35.12
C GLU A 244 -42.82 7.66 -35.54
N ALA A 245 -43.10 7.51 -36.83
CA ALA A 245 -44.45 7.45 -37.35
C ALA A 245 -45.23 6.21 -36.88
N LYS A 246 -44.54 5.10 -36.60
CA LYS A 246 -45.16 3.83 -36.19
C LYS A 246 -45.13 3.61 -34.67
N PHE A 247 -44.15 4.18 -33.98
CA PHE A 247 -43.94 4.02 -32.55
C PHE A 247 -43.88 5.40 -31.87
N PRO A 248 -45.02 5.92 -31.37
CA PRO A 248 -45.07 7.26 -30.77
C PRO A 248 -44.14 7.45 -29.56
N TRP A 249 -43.87 6.37 -28.81
CA TRP A 249 -42.97 6.39 -27.66
C TRP A 249 -41.50 6.65 -28.05
N VAL A 250 -41.09 6.32 -29.29
CA VAL A 250 -39.75 6.66 -29.80
C VAL A 250 -39.59 8.18 -29.91
N ALA A 251 -40.65 8.89 -30.31
CA ALA A 251 -40.64 10.35 -30.39
C ALA A 251 -40.65 11.02 -29.01
N GLU A 252 -41.24 10.38 -27.99
CA GLU A 252 -41.33 10.92 -26.63
C GLU A 252 -39.98 10.87 -25.90
N GLU A 253 -39.19 9.80 -26.10
CA GLU A 253 -37.84 9.66 -25.52
C GLU A 253 -36.71 10.11 -26.47
N GLY A 254 -37.07 10.43 -27.71
CA GLY A 254 -36.30 11.09 -28.78
C GLY A 254 -34.80 10.81 -28.76
N SER A 255 -34.05 11.72 -28.12
CA SER A 255 -32.58 11.69 -28.13
C SER A 255 -31.95 10.38 -27.63
N GLN A 256 -32.47 9.77 -26.56
CA GLN A 256 -31.83 8.58 -25.98
C GLN A 256 -32.04 7.35 -26.88
N HIS A 257 -33.24 7.24 -27.44
CA HIS A 257 -33.60 6.16 -28.34
C HIS A 257 -32.91 6.29 -29.70
N GLU A 258 -32.83 7.51 -30.25
CA GLU A 258 -32.05 7.80 -31.45
C GLU A 258 -30.58 7.42 -31.27
N ASP A 259 -29.96 7.78 -30.14
CA ASP A 259 -28.57 7.42 -29.84
C ASP A 259 -28.37 5.90 -29.77
N ILE A 260 -29.31 5.16 -29.18
CA ILE A 260 -29.27 3.69 -29.10
C ILE A 260 -29.44 3.06 -30.49
N LEU A 261 -30.39 3.55 -31.29
CA LEU A 261 -30.62 3.07 -32.66
C LEU A 261 -29.40 3.37 -33.53
N TRP A 262 -28.84 4.58 -33.45
CA TRP A 262 -27.64 4.98 -34.18
C TRP A 262 -26.41 4.14 -33.76
N ARG A 263 -26.22 3.93 -32.45
CA ARG A 263 -25.18 3.04 -31.95
C ARG A 263 -25.39 1.61 -32.46
N THR A 264 -26.61 1.10 -32.43
CA THR A 264 -26.92 -0.26 -32.90
C THR A 264 -26.58 -0.39 -34.39
N LEU A 265 -27.02 0.57 -35.19
CA LEU A 265 -26.81 0.62 -36.64
C LEU A 265 -25.32 0.74 -37.02
N THR A 266 -24.51 1.43 -36.22
CA THR A 266 -23.06 1.60 -36.47
C THR A 266 -22.16 0.52 -35.84
N THR A 267 -22.60 -0.14 -34.76
CA THR A 267 -21.79 -1.16 -34.05
C THR A 267 -22.08 -2.59 -34.50
N THR A 268 -23.24 -2.85 -35.11
CA THR A 268 -23.60 -4.18 -35.59
C THR A 268 -23.11 -4.40 -37.02
N SER A 269 -22.44 -5.52 -37.27
CA SER A 269 -21.93 -5.87 -38.60
C SER A 269 -23.00 -6.33 -39.61
N ILE A 270 -24.24 -6.52 -39.13
CA ILE A 270 -25.40 -6.92 -39.95
C ILE A 270 -25.98 -5.76 -40.76
N PHE A 271 -25.78 -4.51 -40.31
CA PHE A 271 -26.15 -3.33 -41.07
C PHE A 271 -24.88 -2.81 -41.77
N GLN A 272 -24.88 -2.90 -43.09
CA GLN A 272 -23.76 -2.44 -43.91
C GLN A 272 -24.19 -1.18 -44.67
N PRO A 273 -23.33 -0.15 -44.69
CA PRO A 273 -23.55 1.01 -45.54
C PRO A 273 -23.44 0.55 -47.00
N ALA A 274 -24.53 0.65 -47.76
CA ALA A 274 -24.53 0.41 -49.18
C ALA A 274 -23.66 1.48 -49.84
N GLU A 275 -22.61 1.04 -50.54
CA GLU A 275 -21.80 1.95 -51.33
C GLU A 275 -22.70 2.58 -52.41
N PRO A 276 -22.82 3.93 -52.45
CA PRO A 276 -23.68 4.58 -53.42
C PRO A 276 -23.17 4.21 -54.80
N THR A 277 -23.95 3.42 -55.53
CA THR A 277 -23.59 2.99 -56.89
C THR A 277 -23.30 4.25 -57.70
N PRO A 278 -22.04 4.52 -58.09
CA PRO A 278 -21.73 5.71 -58.84
C PRO A 278 -22.53 5.68 -60.15
N PRO A 279 -23.19 6.79 -60.54
CA PRO A 279 -23.96 6.80 -61.77
C PRO A 279 -23.03 6.50 -62.93
N SER A 280 -23.30 5.37 -63.60
CA SER A 280 -22.59 4.81 -64.74
C SER A 280 -22.08 5.88 -65.71
N SER A 281 -20.84 6.33 -65.51
CA SER A 281 -20.12 7.18 -66.45
C SER A 281 -18.63 6.87 -66.38
N THR A 282 -18.25 5.93 -67.24
CA THR A 282 -16.98 5.90 -67.99
C THR A 282 -15.68 5.72 -67.19
N THR A 283 -15.31 4.44 -67.06
CA THR A 283 -13.97 3.89 -67.29
C THR A 283 -12.78 4.61 -66.65
N SER A 284 -12.33 4.14 -65.49
CA SER A 284 -10.90 4.08 -65.13
C SER A 284 -10.66 3.03 -64.03
N PRO A 285 -9.81 2.01 -64.26
CA PRO A 285 -9.44 1.03 -63.26
C PRO A 285 -8.21 1.55 -62.48
N SER A 286 -8.40 1.91 -61.22
CA SER A 286 -7.28 2.13 -60.30
C SER A 286 -7.57 1.43 -58.98
N SER A 287 -6.96 0.26 -58.87
CA SER A 287 -6.79 -0.55 -57.67
C SER A 287 -5.94 0.19 -56.64
N SER A 288 -6.55 0.62 -55.54
CA SER A 288 -5.80 0.92 -54.31
C SER A 288 -6.70 0.69 -53.09
N SER A 289 -6.53 -0.50 -52.52
CA SER A 289 -6.88 -0.84 -51.14
C SER A 289 -6.35 0.26 -50.19
N THR A 290 -7.26 1.01 -49.58
CA THR A 290 -6.91 1.93 -48.48
C THR A 290 -8.02 1.90 -47.43
N ALA A 291 -7.59 1.93 -46.17
CA ALA A 291 -8.31 1.57 -44.96
C ALA A 291 -9.75 2.15 -44.79
N PRO A 292 -10.67 1.40 -44.14
CA PRO A 292 -12.02 1.88 -43.83
C PRO A 292 -11.99 2.77 -42.58
N SER A 293 -11.99 4.10 -42.74
CA SER A 293 -12.13 5.02 -41.60
C SER A 293 -12.88 6.31 -41.92
N SER A 294 -13.86 6.28 -42.82
CA SER A 294 -14.80 7.40 -43.01
C SER A 294 -16.01 7.20 -42.12
N SER A 295 -16.20 8.10 -41.15
CA SER A 295 -17.45 8.25 -40.39
C SER A 295 -18.65 8.26 -41.35
N PRO A 296 -19.75 7.54 -41.07
CA PRO A 296 -20.91 7.49 -41.96
C PRO A 296 -21.50 8.90 -42.14
N SER A 297 -21.70 9.31 -43.39
CA SER A 297 -22.40 10.55 -43.76
C SER A 297 -23.92 10.40 -43.55
N PRO A 298 -24.68 11.50 -43.36
CA PRO A 298 -26.15 11.43 -43.20
C PRO A 298 -26.87 10.81 -44.42
N ASP A 299 -26.26 10.87 -45.61
CA ASP A 299 -26.81 10.31 -46.85
C ASP A 299 -26.46 8.83 -47.08
N THR A 300 -25.90 8.16 -46.06
CA THR A 300 -25.53 6.74 -46.16
C THR A 300 -26.79 5.88 -46.23
N ILE A 301 -26.92 5.08 -47.29
CA ILE A 301 -28.00 4.11 -47.44
C ILE A 301 -27.61 2.86 -46.65
N TRP A 302 -28.49 2.40 -45.78
CA TRP A 302 -28.25 1.21 -44.96
C TRP A 302 -28.92 -0.01 -45.56
N THR A 303 -28.18 -1.12 -45.60
CA THR A 303 -28.68 -2.42 -46.05
C THR A 303 -28.53 -3.43 -44.94
N TYR A 304 -29.58 -4.21 -44.71
CA TYR A 304 -29.54 -5.34 -43.80
C TYR A 304 -29.04 -6.57 -44.56
N VAL A 305 -27.88 -7.09 -44.14
CA VAL A 305 -27.33 -8.34 -44.67
C VAL A 305 -27.57 -9.42 -43.62
N PRO A 306 -28.48 -10.38 -43.86
CA PRO A 306 -28.75 -11.43 -42.90
C PRO A 306 -27.46 -12.21 -42.62
N PRO A 307 -27.16 -12.54 -41.34
CA PRO A 307 -25.95 -13.27 -40.99
C PRO A 307 -25.91 -14.57 -41.78
N THR A 308 -24.81 -14.81 -42.48
CA THR A 308 -24.59 -16.09 -43.17
C THR A 308 -24.60 -17.18 -42.10
N PRO A 309 -25.47 -18.20 -42.20
CA PRO A 309 -25.54 -19.24 -41.18
C PRO A 309 -24.16 -19.85 -41.01
N PRO A 310 -23.66 -19.99 -39.77
CA PRO A 310 -22.33 -20.56 -39.53
C PRO A 310 -22.27 -21.95 -40.16
N PRO A 311 -21.12 -22.34 -40.76
CA PRO A 311 -20.97 -23.68 -41.30
C PRO A 311 -21.25 -24.71 -40.21
N GLU A 312 -22.03 -25.74 -40.54
CA GLU A 312 -22.39 -26.77 -39.55
C GLU A 312 -21.11 -27.34 -38.93
N PRO A 313 -21.01 -27.39 -37.59
CA PRO A 313 -19.79 -27.88 -36.94
C PRO A 313 -19.53 -29.33 -37.36
N PRO A 314 -18.25 -29.72 -37.55
CA PRO A 314 -17.88 -31.04 -38.08
C PRO A 314 -18.44 -32.18 -37.22
N LEU A 315 -18.58 -31.95 -35.91
CA LEU A 315 -19.19 -32.90 -35.00
C LEU A 315 -20.66 -33.15 -35.32
N LEU A 316 -21.46 -32.11 -35.61
CA LEU A 316 -22.85 -32.30 -36.02
C LEU A 316 -22.93 -33.05 -37.35
N THR A 317 -22.06 -32.74 -38.32
CA THR A 317 -21.99 -33.50 -39.57
C THR A 317 -21.62 -34.97 -39.34
N SER A 318 -20.72 -35.25 -38.39
CA SER A 318 -20.35 -36.61 -38.01
C SER A 318 -21.46 -37.33 -37.25
N LEU A 319 -22.24 -36.63 -36.43
CA LEU A 319 -23.37 -37.19 -35.69
C LEU A 319 -24.59 -37.41 -36.59
N THR A 320 -24.86 -36.52 -37.55
CA THR A 320 -25.89 -36.75 -38.57
C THR A 320 -25.48 -37.88 -39.49
N SER A 321 -24.19 -37.96 -39.87
CA SER A 321 -23.63 -39.12 -40.59
C SER A 321 -23.73 -40.41 -39.78
N LEU A 322 -23.40 -40.40 -38.49
CA LEU A 322 -23.53 -41.56 -37.61
C LEU A 322 -25.00 -41.96 -37.43
N LYS A 323 -25.89 -40.98 -37.20
CA LYS A 323 -27.33 -41.20 -37.06
C LYS A 323 -27.94 -41.80 -38.32
N THR A 324 -27.44 -41.42 -39.49
CA THR A 324 -27.88 -41.98 -40.79
C THR A 324 -27.21 -43.32 -41.10
N ALA A 325 -26.00 -43.58 -40.60
CA ALA A 325 -25.31 -44.86 -40.71
C ALA A 325 -25.84 -45.93 -39.73
N LEU A 326 -26.40 -45.51 -38.59
CA LEU A 326 -27.01 -46.41 -37.63
C LEU A 326 -28.32 -46.99 -38.18
N PRO A 327 -28.56 -48.30 -38.04
CA PRO A 327 -29.82 -48.90 -38.43
C PRO A 327 -30.99 -48.19 -37.72
N PRO A 328 -32.12 -47.95 -38.42
CA PRO A 328 -33.29 -47.40 -37.77
C PRO A 328 -33.67 -48.32 -36.60
N PRO A 329 -33.90 -47.75 -35.39
CA PRO A 329 -34.19 -48.56 -34.22
C PRO A 329 -35.45 -49.39 -34.47
N PRO A 330 -35.50 -50.66 -34.03
CA PRO A 330 -36.70 -51.48 -34.14
C PRO A 330 -37.85 -50.78 -33.42
N SER A 331 -38.99 -50.63 -34.09
CA SER A 331 -40.13 -49.80 -33.67
C SER A 331 -40.83 -50.25 -32.38
N THR A 332 -40.33 -51.28 -31.70
CA THR A 332 -40.98 -51.98 -30.59
C THR A 332 -40.29 -51.78 -29.23
N GLN A 333 -39.21 -50.99 -29.14
CA GLN A 333 -38.64 -50.70 -27.82
C GLN A 333 -39.43 -49.63 -27.04
N PRO A 334 -39.59 -49.82 -25.71
CA PRO A 334 -40.29 -48.85 -24.88
C PRO A 334 -39.51 -47.53 -24.83
N LYS A 335 -40.22 -46.41 -25.08
CA LYS A 335 -39.68 -45.03 -25.26
C LYS A 335 -38.72 -44.52 -24.17
N TYR A 336 -38.61 -45.19 -23.03
CA TYR A 336 -37.86 -44.73 -21.86
C TYR A 336 -36.67 -45.62 -21.47
N GLN A 337 -36.43 -46.75 -22.16
CA GLN A 337 -35.39 -47.69 -21.75
C GLN A 337 -33.99 -47.08 -21.80
N HIS A 338 -33.70 -46.28 -22.84
CA HIS A 338 -32.43 -45.55 -22.95
C HIS A 338 -32.26 -44.49 -21.87
N THR A 339 -33.33 -43.78 -21.50
CA THR A 339 -33.30 -42.77 -20.45
C THR A 339 -33.03 -43.39 -19.09
N PHE A 340 -33.67 -44.53 -18.79
CA PHE A 340 -33.43 -45.27 -17.55
C PHE A 340 -32.00 -45.83 -17.47
N GLN A 341 -31.46 -46.33 -18.59
CA GLN A 341 -30.07 -46.79 -18.65
C GLN A 341 -29.09 -45.63 -18.41
N ALA A 342 -29.28 -44.50 -19.10
CA ALA A 342 -28.44 -43.31 -18.93
C ALA A 342 -28.53 -42.74 -17.50
N LEU A 343 -29.72 -42.72 -16.90
CA LEU A 343 -29.90 -42.32 -15.50
C LEU A 343 -29.21 -43.29 -14.53
N SER A 344 -29.22 -44.58 -14.82
CA SER A 344 -28.53 -45.59 -14.01
C SER A 344 -27.02 -45.42 -14.08
N ASP A 345 -26.47 -45.18 -15.29
CA ASP A 345 -25.04 -44.98 -15.50
C ASP A 345 -24.56 -43.65 -14.86
N LEU A 346 -25.33 -42.57 -14.99
CA LEU A 346 -25.05 -41.29 -14.35
C LEU A 346 -25.11 -41.39 -12.82
N THR A 347 -26.10 -42.10 -12.27
CA THR A 347 -26.20 -42.33 -10.83
C THR A 347 -25.01 -43.14 -10.33
N GLY A 348 -24.56 -44.14 -11.10
CA GLY A 348 -23.33 -44.89 -10.82
C GLY A 348 -22.09 -44.01 -10.79
N TYR A 349 -21.97 -43.08 -11.74
CA TYR A 349 -20.86 -42.12 -11.81
C TYR A 349 -20.87 -41.11 -10.66
N ILE A 350 -22.03 -40.52 -10.33
CA ILE A 350 -22.16 -39.60 -9.19
C ILE A 350 -21.86 -40.34 -7.89
N THR A 351 -22.38 -41.55 -7.72
CA THR A 351 -22.12 -42.35 -6.52
C THR A 351 -20.62 -42.64 -6.36
N THR A 352 -19.93 -42.99 -7.44
CA THR A 352 -18.47 -43.22 -7.39
C THR A 352 -17.69 -41.95 -7.05
N GLN A 353 -18.06 -40.79 -7.60
CA GLN A 353 -17.40 -39.51 -7.29
C GLN A 353 -17.71 -39.00 -5.88
N THR A 354 -18.96 -39.12 -5.43
CA THR A 354 -19.41 -38.54 -4.14
C THR A 354 -18.88 -39.34 -2.95
N TYR A 355 -18.75 -40.67 -3.09
CA TYR A 355 -18.16 -41.53 -2.06
C TYR A 355 -16.65 -41.73 -2.22
N ALA A 356 -16.04 -41.28 -3.33
CA ALA A 356 -14.60 -41.06 -3.44
C ALA A 356 -14.23 -39.75 -2.72
N LEU A 357 -14.40 -39.69 -1.39
CA LEU A 357 -13.98 -38.52 -0.62
C LEU A 357 -12.48 -38.23 -0.86
N PRO A 358 -12.11 -37.03 -1.31
CA PRO A 358 -10.72 -36.60 -1.31
C PRO A 358 -10.30 -36.49 0.16
N THR A 359 -9.37 -37.33 0.56
CA THR A 359 -8.80 -37.39 1.92
C THR A 359 -7.83 -36.21 2.17
N GLY A 360 -8.10 -35.06 1.57
CA GLY A 360 -7.27 -33.85 1.60
C GLY A 360 -7.65 -32.84 2.69
N PHE A 361 -8.82 -32.95 3.32
CA PHE A 361 -9.18 -32.11 4.47
C PHE A 361 -8.68 -32.74 5.78
N ARG A 362 -7.36 -32.84 5.93
CA ARG A 362 -6.74 -33.06 7.24
C ARG A 362 -6.27 -31.71 7.77
N ALA A 363 -6.98 -31.20 8.78
CA ALA A 363 -6.58 -30.01 9.51
C ALA A 363 -5.14 -30.18 10.04
N PRO A 364 -4.26 -29.16 9.92
CA PRO A 364 -2.90 -29.25 10.42
C PRO A 364 -2.94 -29.23 11.95
N GLY A 365 -2.49 -30.31 12.61
CA GLY A 365 -2.17 -30.22 14.04
C GLY A 365 -2.21 -31.51 14.86
N LEU A 366 -2.99 -32.53 14.52
CA LEU A 366 -3.10 -33.74 15.35
C LEU A 366 -3.08 -35.02 14.51
N GLY A 367 -1.94 -35.72 14.47
CA GLY A 367 -1.88 -37.07 13.94
C GLY A 367 -0.46 -37.58 13.65
N LEU A 368 0.03 -38.45 14.52
CA LEU A 368 1.32 -39.18 14.49
C LEU A 368 1.43 -40.22 13.34
N GLY A 369 1.16 -39.84 12.09
CA GLY A 369 1.37 -40.70 10.93
C GLY A 369 2.43 -40.10 10.01
N ALA A 370 3.50 -40.86 9.74
CA ALA A 370 4.48 -40.50 8.71
C ALA A 370 3.76 -40.29 7.36
N PRO A 371 4.06 -39.21 6.62
CA PRO A 371 3.49 -38.97 5.30
C PRO A 371 3.98 -40.07 4.35
N LEU A 372 3.09 -40.96 3.95
CA LEU A 372 3.34 -41.92 2.88
C LEU A 372 3.02 -41.24 1.54
N MET A 373 3.71 -41.66 0.48
CA MET A 373 3.49 -41.12 -0.87
C MET A 373 2.08 -41.45 -1.38
N PRO A 374 1.50 -40.62 -2.28
CA PRO A 374 0.14 -40.80 -2.78
C PRO A 374 -0.08 -42.18 -3.41
N GLU A 375 0.95 -42.77 -4.03
CA GLU A 375 0.90 -44.12 -4.61
C GLU A 375 0.72 -45.23 -3.55
N GLU A 376 1.35 -45.10 -2.38
CA GLU A 376 1.19 -46.09 -1.29
C GLU A 376 -0.19 -46.01 -0.63
N GLU A 377 -0.81 -44.82 -0.60
CA GLU A 377 -2.19 -44.67 -0.16
C GLU A 377 -3.17 -45.29 -1.15
N GLU A 378 -2.90 -45.22 -2.45
CA GLU A 378 -3.69 -45.86 -3.49
C GLU A 378 -3.62 -47.39 -3.39
N VAL A 379 -2.41 -47.95 -3.23
CA VAL A 379 -2.21 -49.39 -3.01
C VAL A 379 -2.90 -49.88 -1.72
N ARG A 380 -2.84 -49.11 -0.62
CA ARG A 380 -3.56 -49.47 0.61
C ARG A 380 -5.08 -49.40 0.45
N ARG A 381 -5.57 -48.46 -0.35
CA ARG A 381 -7.00 -48.31 -0.65
C ARG A 381 -7.48 -49.50 -1.49
N ASP A 382 -6.70 -49.89 -2.50
CA ASP A 382 -6.98 -51.07 -3.32
C ASP A 382 -6.93 -52.35 -2.50
N ILE A 383 -5.93 -52.54 -1.64
CA ILE A 383 -5.87 -53.70 -0.73
C ILE A 383 -7.10 -53.73 0.19
N ARG A 384 -7.56 -52.58 0.69
CA ARG A 384 -8.77 -52.52 1.54
C ARG A 384 -10.04 -52.80 0.75
N ALA A 385 -10.16 -52.30 -0.48
CA ALA A 385 -11.27 -52.56 -1.38
C ALA A 385 -11.32 -54.04 -1.80
N LEU A 386 -10.18 -54.63 -2.16
CA LEU A 386 -10.04 -56.04 -2.52
C LEU A 386 -10.33 -56.94 -1.32
N LYS A 387 -9.86 -56.57 -0.12
CA LYS A 387 -10.15 -57.30 1.11
C LYS A 387 -11.63 -57.20 1.50
N GLY A 388 -12.26 -56.04 1.31
CA GLY A 388 -13.69 -55.85 1.47
C GLY A 388 -14.49 -56.69 0.48
N LEU A 389 -14.07 -56.74 -0.78
CA LEU A 389 -14.68 -57.56 -1.82
C LEU A 389 -14.55 -59.07 -1.53
N VAL A 390 -13.38 -59.51 -1.05
CA VAL A 390 -13.11 -60.91 -0.72
C VAL A 390 -13.84 -61.35 0.55
N LEU A 391 -13.98 -60.47 1.55
CA LEU A 391 -14.74 -60.76 2.78
C LEU A 391 -16.25 -60.65 2.59
N ASN A 392 -16.73 -59.78 1.69
CA ASN A 392 -18.15 -59.64 1.38
C ASN A 392 -18.66 -60.74 0.42
N ARG A 393 -17.79 -61.58 -0.14
CA ARG A 393 -18.21 -62.74 -0.95
C ARG A 393 -18.85 -63.89 -0.17
N ARG A 394 -18.82 -63.89 1.17
CA ARG A 394 -19.57 -64.86 1.99
C ARG A 394 -21.05 -64.50 2.21
N SER A 395 -21.50 -63.30 1.82
CA SER A 395 -22.91 -62.89 1.94
C SER A 395 -23.74 -63.11 0.66
N PHE A 396 -23.11 -63.47 -0.47
CA PHE A 396 -23.78 -63.64 -1.77
C PHE A 396 -23.72 -65.08 -2.31
N MET A 397 -23.96 -66.09 -1.47
CA MET A 397 -24.54 -67.31 -2.00
C MET A 397 -26.07 -67.16 -2.02
N PRO A 398 -26.73 -67.26 -3.19
CA PRO A 398 -28.18 -67.32 -3.26
C PRO A 398 -28.66 -68.47 -2.39
N ARG A 399 -29.57 -68.21 -1.46
CA ARG A 399 -30.25 -69.29 -0.73
C ARG A 399 -30.94 -70.18 -1.77
N VAL A 400 -30.42 -71.40 -1.94
CA VAL A 400 -31.06 -72.44 -2.76
C VAL A 400 -32.53 -72.55 -2.31
N PRO A 401 -33.51 -72.38 -3.21
CA PRO A 401 -34.92 -72.49 -2.85
C PRO A 401 -35.21 -73.89 -2.30
N ARG A 402 -35.75 -73.96 -1.09
CA ARG A 402 -36.25 -75.20 -0.49
C ARG A 402 -37.53 -75.61 -1.24
N PRO A 403 -37.58 -76.77 -1.93
CA PRO A 403 -38.78 -77.19 -2.61
C PRO A 403 -39.76 -77.82 -1.61
N GLY A 404 -41.03 -77.43 -1.73
CA GLY A 404 -42.17 -78.26 -1.37
C GLY A 404 -42.77 -78.07 0.02
N SER A 405 -43.85 -77.28 0.09
CA SER A 405 -45.04 -77.72 0.83
C SER A 405 -46.24 -77.51 -0.08
N ALA A 406 -46.62 -78.59 -0.75
CA ALA A 406 -47.91 -78.73 -1.40
C ALA A 406 -49.01 -78.63 -0.34
N GLY A 407 -50.10 -77.92 -0.65
CA GLY A 407 -51.26 -77.90 0.20
C GLY A 407 -52.32 -76.92 -0.28
N LEU A 408 -53.29 -77.48 -1.00
CA LEU A 408 -54.71 -77.20 -0.96
C LEU A 408 -55.32 -76.45 -2.17
N PRO A 409 -56.09 -77.16 -3.02
CA PRO A 409 -57.05 -76.55 -3.92
C PRO A 409 -58.39 -76.40 -3.20
N ASP A 410 -58.86 -75.17 -3.00
CA ASP A 410 -60.26 -74.93 -2.70
C ASP A 410 -60.99 -74.39 -3.93
N ALA A 411 -61.92 -75.23 -4.36
CA ALA A 411 -62.95 -74.95 -5.34
C ALA A 411 -64.08 -74.13 -4.69
N ASN A 412 -64.49 -73.06 -5.36
CA ASN A 412 -65.87 -72.53 -5.44
C ASN A 412 -65.78 -71.24 -6.26
N GLY A 413 -66.51 -71.02 -7.34
CA GLY A 413 -67.84 -71.50 -7.67
C GLY A 413 -68.74 -70.27 -7.84
N SER A 414 -69.47 -70.21 -8.97
CA SER A 414 -70.62 -69.32 -9.25
C SER A 414 -70.31 -67.83 -9.47
N ALA A 415 -70.37 -67.33 -10.71
CA ALA A 415 -71.57 -66.94 -11.46
C ALA A 415 -72.27 -65.68 -10.93
N VAL A 416 -72.45 -64.68 -11.79
CA VAL A 416 -73.75 -64.16 -12.26
C VAL A 416 -73.56 -62.77 -12.92
N ALA A 417 -74.12 -62.69 -14.14
CA ALA A 417 -74.61 -61.53 -14.91
C ALA A 417 -73.65 -60.39 -15.25
#